data_AF-A0A067U070-F1
#
_entry.id   AF-A0A067U070-F1
#
_cell.length_a   1.000
_cell.length_b   1.000
_cell.length_c   1.000
_cell.angle_alpha   90.00
_cell.angle_beta   90.00
_cell.angle_gamma   90.00
#
_symmetry.space_group_name_H-M   'P 1'
#
loop_
_entity.id
_entity.type
_entity.pdbx_description
1 polymer ?
#
loop_
_entity_poly.entity_id
_entity_poly.type
_entity_poly.pdbx_seq_one_letter_code
_entity_poly.pdbx_strand_id
1 'polypeptide(L)'
;MTGQEDIEITCQVVQERLSQLDDPAPLAVLPIYSQMPADLQAKIFDATSDGRRKVIVATNIAETSLTVDGILYVVDAGYSKLKVYNPKVGMDALQITPISQANANQRTGRAGRTGSGFCYRLYTEMAFRNEFFENTIPEIQRTNLANTVLLLKSLGVKNLLEFDFMDPPPQANILNSMYQLWVLGALDNVGDLTPVGRKMSEFPMEPSMAKMLIASVDYKCSAEMLTIVSMLSVPSVFYRPKERMEEADAAREKFNVPESDHLTLLNVFNQWKSHGHRDDWGMRHFLHPKLLRKAREVRVQLEDIMKFQKMDIISTGTDFDVVRKAITAGYFHQAARVKGIGEFVNIRSGLPTHLHPTSALYGLGYTPSHIVYHELILTSKEYMTQVTAIDPYWLAELGSVFYSVKEKNFDERGNRRQADREFSKKAEIETEMARQREEYAFPPFNLLSRANDFSRTARKQAEEVLAAKSAGGSKAKVVVPGTPRHTGIGAGARVTQTPRRRVGI
;
A
#
# COMPACT_ATOMS: atom_id res chain seq x y z
N MET A 1 7.01 12.56 -23.31
CA MET A 1 7.47 11.18 -23.61
C MET A 1 7.06 10.25 -22.48
N THR A 2 7.04 8.93 -22.69
CA THR A 2 6.37 8.01 -21.74
C THR A 2 7.29 7.45 -20.65
N GLY A 3 8.59 7.34 -20.91
CA GLY A 3 9.56 6.82 -19.94
C GLY A 3 11.00 7.20 -20.23
N GLN A 4 11.92 6.71 -19.39
CA GLN A 4 13.36 6.99 -19.48
C GLN A 4 13.94 6.64 -20.85
N GLU A 5 13.65 5.43 -21.35
CA GLU A 5 14.19 4.93 -22.62
C GLU A 5 13.79 5.84 -23.80
N ASP A 6 12.50 6.13 -23.94
CA ASP A 6 11.99 7.07 -24.95
C ASP A 6 12.67 8.45 -24.85
N ILE A 7 12.86 8.94 -23.62
CA ILE A 7 13.46 10.25 -23.38
C ILE A 7 14.93 10.26 -23.83
N GLU A 8 15.71 9.27 -23.41
CA GLU A 8 17.13 9.18 -23.75
C GLU A 8 17.34 9.03 -25.25
N ILE A 9 16.56 8.15 -25.90
CA ILE A 9 16.60 7.96 -27.35
C ILE A 9 16.21 9.25 -28.07
N THR A 10 15.14 9.92 -27.63
CA THR A 10 14.71 11.19 -28.24
C THR A 10 15.80 12.25 -28.11
N CYS A 11 16.42 12.38 -26.93
CA CYS A 11 17.51 13.33 -26.71
C CYS A 11 18.70 13.04 -27.63
N GLN A 12 19.10 11.77 -27.76
CA GLN A 12 20.20 11.34 -28.63
C GLN A 12 19.88 11.63 -30.11
N VAL A 13 18.69 11.26 -30.58
CA VAL A 13 18.26 11.49 -31.97
C VAL A 13 18.21 12.98 -32.28
N VAL A 14 17.71 13.82 -31.36
CA VAL A 14 17.71 15.28 -31.56
C VAL A 14 19.13 15.81 -31.69
N GLN A 15 20.06 15.38 -30.85
CA GLN A 15 21.47 15.78 -30.94
C GLN A 15 22.13 15.32 -32.24
N GLU A 16 21.88 14.07 -32.66
CA GLU A 16 22.38 13.53 -33.93
C GLU A 16 21.85 14.34 -35.12
N ARG A 17 20.54 14.63 -35.16
CA ARG A 17 19.93 15.43 -36.23
C ARG A 17 20.45 16.87 -36.26
N LEU A 18 20.75 17.45 -35.10
CA LEU A 18 21.39 18.76 -35.02
C LEU A 18 22.79 18.75 -35.63
N SER A 19 23.57 17.68 -35.44
CA SER A 19 24.90 17.56 -36.05
C SER A 19 24.89 17.41 -37.58
N GLN A 20 23.76 16.98 -38.15
CA GLN A 20 23.57 16.79 -39.60
C GLN A 20 23.07 18.05 -40.31
N LEU A 21 22.69 19.10 -39.57
CA LEU A 21 22.22 20.37 -40.12
C LEU A 21 23.40 21.32 -40.31
N ASP A 22 23.39 22.09 -41.41
CA ASP A 22 24.34 23.17 -41.62
C ASP A 22 23.96 24.39 -40.75
N ASP A 23 24.87 24.79 -39.86
CA ASP A 23 24.75 25.95 -38.95
C ASP A 23 23.41 26.03 -38.16
N PRO A 24 23.07 25.02 -37.33
CA PRO A 24 21.84 25.05 -36.57
C PRO A 24 21.92 26.07 -35.42
N ALA A 25 20.81 26.73 -35.13
CA ALA A 25 20.68 27.52 -33.91
C ALA A 25 20.98 26.64 -32.68
N PRO A 26 21.78 27.13 -31.73
CA PRO A 26 22.29 26.27 -30.67
C PRO A 26 21.18 25.88 -29.67
N LEU A 27 21.04 24.58 -29.42
CA LEU A 27 20.04 23.98 -28.55
C LEU A 27 20.66 23.22 -27.39
N ALA A 28 20.12 23.41 -26.19
CA ALA A 28 20.47 22.63 -25.01
C ALA A 28 19.36 21.60 -24.74
N VAL A 29 19.65 20.33 -25.01
CA VAL A 29 18.69 19.22 -24.83
C VAL A 29 18.88 18.60 -23.44
N LEU A 30 17.84 18.65 -22.60
CA LEU A 30 17.87 18.18 -21.22
C LEU A 30 16.77 17.14 -20.96
N PRO A 31 17.12 15.91 -20.56
CA PRO A 31 16.14 14.91 -20.15
C PRO A 31 15.63 15.17 -18.72
N ILE A 32 14.37 14.83 -18.44
CA ILE A 32 13.85 14.73 -17.07
C ILE A 32 12.88 13.56 -16.89
N TYR A 33 13.17 12.72 -15.91
CA TYR A 33 12.34 11.61 -15.47
C TYR A 33 12.58 11.30 -13.99
N SER A 34 11.64 10.63 -13.32
CA SER A 34 11.62 10.49 -11.86
C SER A 34 12.84 9.80 -11.25
N GLN A 35 13.49 8.89 -11.97
CA GLN A 35 14.68 8.15 -11.49
C GLN A 35 15.99 8.93 -11.65
N MET A 36 15.98 10.10 -12.27
CA MET A 36 17.19 10.90 -12.51
C MET A 36 17.76 11.45 -11.19
N PRO A 37 19.10 11.52 -11.01
CA PRO A 37 19.71 12.19 -9.86
C PRO A 37 19.26 13.65 -9.70
N ALA A 38 18.98 14.08 -8.47
CA ALA A 38 18.46 15.41 -8.19
C ALA A 38 19.34 16.56 -8.74
N ASP A 39 20.66 16.35 -8.79
CA ASP A 39 21.60 17.37 -9.28
C ASP A 39 21.46 17.56 -10.81
N LEU A 40 21.09 16.50 -11.54
CA LEU A 40 20.77 16.57 -12.97
C LEU A 40 19.35 17.11 -13.21
N GLN A 41 18.40 16.78 -12.33
CA GLN A 41 17.08 17.40 -12.38
C GLN A 41 17.16 18.92 -12.15
N ALA A 42 18.03 19.39 -11.25
CA ALA A 42 18.20 20.81 -10.96
C ALA A 42 18.64 21.63 -12.19
N LYS A 43 19.45 21.04 -13.08
CA LYS A 43 19.96 21.70 -14.29
C LYS A 43 18.86 22.22 -15.23
N ILE A 44 17.65 21.68 -15.14
CA ILE A 44 16.53 22.17 -15.97
C ILE A 44 16.03 23.53 -15.53
N PHE A 45 16.28 23.94 -14.29
CA PHE A 45 15.86 25.24 -13.76
C PHE A 45 16.88 26.33 -14.06
N ASP A 46 18.14 25.96 -14.24
CA ASP A 46 19.20 26.90 -14.55
C ASP A 46 18.93 27.58 -15.91
N ALA A 47 19.20 28.88 -15.95
CA ALA A 47 19.16 29.67 -17.17
C ALA A 47 20.38 29.33 -18.04
N THR A 48 20.20 29.29 -19.35
CA THR A 48 21.32 29.04 -20.27
C THR A 48 22.21 30.27 -20.35
N SER A 49 23.46 30.19 -19.89
CA SER A 49 24.44 31.29 -19.92
C SER A 49 24.71 31.84 -21.32
N ASP A 50 24.61 30.97 -22.32
CA ASP A 50 25.06 31.24 -23.69
C ASP A 50 23.90 31.68 -24.60
N GLY A 51 22.72 31.99 -24.04
CA GLY A 51 21.52 32.35 -24.81
C GLY A 51 20.91 31.22 -25.64
N ARG A 52 21.44 29.99 -25.55
CA ARG A 52 20.95 28.83 -26.30
C ARG A 52 19.56 28.43 -25.84
N ARG A 53 18.69 28.06 -26.79
CA ARG A 53 17.32 27.63 -26.48
C ARG A 53 17.35 26.28 -25.76
N LYS A 54 16.63 26.18 -24.65
CA LYS A 54 16.52 24.96 -23.84
C LYS A 54 15.35 24.09 -24.34
N VAL A 55 15.61 22.81 -24.55
CA VAL A 55 14.62 21.80 -24.95
C VAL A 55 14.58 20.73 -23.88
N ILE A 56 13.44 20.62 -23.20
CA ILE A 56 13.26 19.68 -22.09
C ILE A 56 12.43 18.51 -22.59
N VAL A 57 12.98 17.31 -22.51
CA VAL A 57 12.27 16.07 -22.87
C VAL A 57 11.84 15.38 -21.58
N ALA A 58 10.55 15.41 -21.28
CA ALA A 58 9.99 15.07 -19.99
C ALA A 58 8.95 13.94 -20.01
N THR A 59 8.77 13.27 -18.87
CA THR A 59 7.57 12.49 -18.54
C THR A 59 6.44 13.40 -18.03
N ASN A 60 5.35 12.81 -17.54
CA ASN A 60 4.24 13.51 -16.88
C ASN A 60 4.66 14.28 -15.60
N ILE A 61 5.90 14.18 -15.11
CA ILE A 61 6.40 15.01 -14.01
C ILE A 61 6.33 16.52 -14.34
N ALA A 62 6.52 16.88 -15.61
CA ALA A 62 6.40 18.26 -16.08
C ALA A 62 4.95 18.73 -16.24
N GLU A 63 3.98 17.81 -16.16
CA GLU A 63 2.56 18.10 -16.40
C GLU A 63 1.89 18.80 -15.21
N THR A 64 2.22 18.40 -13.98
CA THR A 64 1.62 18.91 -12.73
C THR A 64 2.67 19.49 -11.80
N SER A 65 3.64 18.64 -11.40
CA SER A 65 4.52 18.84 -10.25
C SER A 65 5.66 19.83 -10.45
N LEU A 66 5.95 20.24 -11.68
CA LEU A 66 7.14 21.04 -12.00
C LEU A 66 6.80 22.34 -12.73
N THR A 67 7.33 23.45 -12.25
CA THR A 67 7.17 24.75 -12.89
C THR A 67 8.53 25.20 -13.44
N VAL A 68 8.77 24.94 -14.74
CA VAL A 68 9.95 25.49 -15.41
C VAL A 68 9.56 26.82 -16.06
N ASP A 69 10.30 27.87 -15.74
CA ASP A 69 10.06 29.19 -16.32
C ASP A 69 10.55 29.25 -17.76
N GLY A 70 9.85 30.06 -18.57
CA GLY A 70 10.21 30.32 -19.97
C GLY A 70 9.76 29.25 -20.97
N ILE A 71 8.84 28.35 -20.59
CA ILE A 71 8.23 27.41 -21.53
C ILE A 71 7.23 28.17 -22.41
N LEU A 72 7.57 28.35 -23.69
CA LEU A 72 6.68 28.92 -24.71
C LEU A 72 6.19 27.90 -25.73
N TYR A 73 6.87 26.75 -25.85
CA TYR A 73 6.56 25.71 -26.83
C TYR A 73 6.41 24.38 -26.13
N VAL A 74 5.28 23.71 -26.35
CA VAL A 74 5.01 22.34 -25.87
C VAL A 74 4.78 21.44 -27.07
N VAL A 75 5.43 20.28 -27.08
CA VAL A 75 5.19 19.21 -28.05
C VAL A 75 4.62 18.01 -27.28
N ASP A 76 3.38 17.66 -27.57
CA ASP A 76 2.65 16.62 -26.85
C ASP A 76 2.47 15.37 -27.72
N ALA A 77 3.10 14.27 -27.28
CA ALA A 77 2.99 12.97 -27.92
C ALA A 77 1.65 12.26 -27.66
N GLY A 78 0.85 12.70 -26.69
CA GLY A 78 -0.47 12.12 -26.42
C GLY A 78 -0.47 10.82 -25.59
N TYR A 79 0.68 10.40 -25.07
CA TYR A 79 0.81 9.18 -24.25
C TYR A 79 1.36 9.44 -22.85
N SER A 80 1.07 8.51 -21.94
CA SER A 80 1.65 8.42 -20.60
C SER A 80 1.80 6.96 -20.18
N LYS A 81 2.67 6.68 -19.21
CA LYS A 81 2.81 5.34 -18.64
C LYS A 81 2.04 5.29 -17.33
N LEU A 82 1.04 4.42 -17.25
CA LEU A 82 0.20 4.25 -16.07
C LEU A 82 0.42 2.87 -15.45
N LYS A 83 0.43 2.83 -14.11
CA LYS A 83 0.37 1.59 -13.34
C LYS A 83 -1.08 1.09 -13.37
N VAL A 84 -1.27 -0.15 -13.84
CA VAL A 84 -2.55 -0.83 -13.96
C VAL A 84 -2.46 -2.18 -13.26
N TYR A 85 -3.35 -2.40 -12.29
CA TYR A 85 -3.45 -3.64 -11.54
C TYR A 85 -4.41 -4.62 -12.25
N ASN A 86 -3.94 -5.85 -12.47
CA ASN A 86 -4.79 -6.95 -12.93
C ASN A 86 -5.16 -7.85 -11.73
N PRO A 87 -6.41 -7.81 -11.25
CA PRO A 87 -6.83 -8.56 -10.06
C PRO A 87 -6.86 -10.08 -10.29
N LYS A 88 -7.06 -10.56 -11.53
CA LYS A 88 -7.11 -12.01 -11.81
C LYS A 88 -5.74 -12.66 -11.64
N VAL A 89 -4.71 -11.91 -12.01
CA VAL A 89 -3.32 -12.35 -11.95
C VAL A 89 -2.65 -11.92 -10.64
N GLY A 90 -3.14 -10.84 -10.02
CA GLY A 90 -2.52 -10.22 -8.85
C GLY A 90 -1.22 -9.49 -9.21
N MET A 91 -1.17 -8.87 -10.40
CA MET A 91 0.03 -8.26 -10.96
C MET A 91 -0.20 -6.81 -11.33
N ASP A 92 0.77 -5.97 -10.99
CA ASP A 92 0.87 -4.61 -11.47
C ASP A 92 1.64 -4.58 -12.80
N ALA A 93 1.06 -3.90 -13.80
CA ALA A 93 1.70 -3.68 -15.09
C ALA A 93 1.87 -2.18 -15.34
N LEU A 94 3.03 -1.79 -15.88
CA LEU A 94 3.26 -0.43 -16.39
C LEU A 94 2.91 -0.40 -17.87
N GLN A 95 1.71 0.07 -18.19
CA GLN A 95 1.22 0.13 -19.56
C GLN A 95 1.32 1.54 -20.11
N ILE A 96 1.70 1.64 -21.39
CA ILE A 96 1.60 2.90 -22.13
C ILE A 96 0.15 3.07 -22.55
N THR A 97 -0.47 4.15 -22.10
CA THR A 97 -1.86 4.47 -22.40
C THR A 97 -1.96 5.87 -23.01
N PRO A 98 -2.96 6.12 -23.86
CA PRO A 98 -3.28 7.49 -24.28
C PRO A 98 -3.62 8.35 -23.05
N ILE A 99 -3.33 9.63 -23.13
CA ILE A 99 -3.68 10.60 -22.08
C ILE A 99 -5.16 10.98 -22.13
N SER A 100 -5.69 11.54 -21.04
CA SER A 100 -7.02 12.15 -21.07
C SER A 100 -7.00 13.54 -21.72
N GLN A 101 -8.17 14.05 -22.08
CA GLN A 101 -8.34 15.43 -22.55
C GLN A 101 -7.90 16.42 -21.46
N ALA A 102 -8.22 16.14 -20.20
CA ALA A 102 -7.74 16.92 -19.05
C ALA A 102 -6.20 16.98 -18.99
N ASN A 103 -5.50 15.84 -19.17
CA ASN A 103 -4.03 15.81 -19.20
C ASN A 103 -3.46 16.62 -20.36
N ALA A 104 -4.01 16.45 -21.57
CA ALA A 104 -3.60 17.22 -22.75
C ALA A 104 -3.77 18.74 -22.56
N ASN A 105 -4.87 19.14 -21.91
CA ASN A 105 -5.14 20.53 -21.59
C ASN A 105 -4.16 21.07 -20.53
N GLN A 106 -3.81 20.28 -19.52
CA GLN A 106 -2.76 20.65 -18.56
C GLN A 106 -1.39 20.84 -19.21
N ARG A 107 -1.00 19.92 -20.12
CA ARG A 107 0.24 20.04 -20.91
C ARG A 107 0.24 21.30 -21.76
N THR A 108 -0.86 21.59 -22.43
CA THR A 108 -1.06 22.81 -23.21
C THR A 108 -0.90 24.06 -22.32
N GLY A 109 -1.47 24.03 -21.12
CA GLY A 109 -1.37 25.11 -20.14
C GLY A 109 0.07 25.42 -19.67
N ARG A 110 1.04 24.52 -19.86
CA ARG A 110 2.45 24.77 -19.52
C ARG A 110 3.09 25.82 -20.43
N ALA A 111 2.69 25.88 -21.71
CA ALA A 111 3.18 26.90 -22.66
C ALA A 111 2.64 28.31 -22.37
N GLY A 112 1.52 28.42 -21.64
CA GLY A 112 0.81 29.67 -21.39
C GLY A 112 1.16 30.37 -20.07
N ARG A 113 2.18 29.90 -19.34
CA ARG A 113 2.45 30.39 -17.97
C ARG A 113 3.15 31.75 -17.93
N THR A 114 4.14 31.95 -18.80
CA THR A 114 4.95 33.16 -18.84
C THR A 114 4.52 34.15 -19.93
N GLY A 115 3.70 33.71 -20.89
CA GLY A 115 3.24 34.52 -22.00
C GLY A 115 2.46 33.72 -23.03
N SER A 116 2.23 34.30 -24.20
CA SER A 116 1.63 33.59 -25.34
C SER A 116 2.58 32.48 -25.80
N GLY A 117 2.08 31.25 -25.87
CA GLY A 117 2.83 30.07 -26.26
C GLY A 117 2.08 29.19 -27.23
N PHE A 118 2.77 28.21 -27.79
CA PHE A 118 2.26 27.25 -28.77
C PHE A 118 2.30 25.83 -28.23
N CYS A 119 1.26 25.06 -28.54
CA CYS A 119 1.19 23.64 -28.22
C CYS A 119 0.99 22.85 -29.51
N TYR A 120 1.95 21.97 -29.80
CA TYR A 120 1.92 21.06 -30.95
C TYR A 120 1.53 19.67 -30.47
N ARG A 121 0.30 19.26 -30.76
CA ARG A 121 -0.21 17.93 -30.47
C ARG A 121 0.13 17.01 -31.65
N LEU A 122 0.81 15.89 -31.39
CA LEU A 122 1.21 14.92 -32.42
C LEU A 122 0.09 13.92 -32.77
N TYR A 123 -1.17 14.32 -32.57
CA TYR A 123 -2.36 13.53 -32.81
C TYR A 123 -3.44 14.41 -33.44
N THR A 124 -4.37 13.78 -34.17
CA THR A 124 -5.42 14.52 -34.88
C THR A 124 -6.43 15.10 -33.91
N GLU A 125 -7.08 16.20 -34.31
CA GLU A 125 -8.18 16.78 -33.54
C GLU A 125 -9.35 15.81 -33.38
N MET A 126 -9.59 14.95 -34.38
CA MET A 126 -10.62 13.92 -34.31
C MET A 126 -10.33 12.89 -33.21
N ALA A 127 -9.08 12.41 -33.10
CA ALA A 127 -8.68 11.50 -32.04
C ALA A 127 -8.81 12.16 -30.66
N PHE A 128 -8.40 13.43 -30.52
CA PHE A 128 -8.54 14.18 -29.27
C PHE A 128 -9.99 14.28 -28.79
N ARG A 129 -10.94 14.51 -29.71
CA ARG A 129 -12.35 14.70 -29.36
C ARG A 129 -13.11 13.39 -29.15
N ASN A 130 -12.79 12.35 -29.93
CA ASN A 130 -13.61 11.14 -30.00
C ASN A 130 -12.97 9.90 -29.35
N GLU A 131 -11.64 9.83 -29.27
CA GLU A 131 -10.92 8.65 -28.76
C GLU A 131 -10.39 8.84 -27.34
N PHE A 132 -10.10 10.08 -26.93
CA PHE A 132 -9.52 10.36 -25.62
C PHE A 132 -10.61 10.49 -24.56
N PHE A 133 -10.39 9.85 -23.40
CA PHE A 133 -11.23 10.05 -22.22
C PHE A 133 -11.22 11.52 -21.78
N GLU A 134 -12.35 12.03 -21.34
CA GLU A 134 -12.45 13.42 -20.85
C GLU A 134 -11.54 13.64 -19.62
N ASN A 135 -11.68 12.75 -18.63
CA ASN A 135 -10.91 12.75 -17.40
C ASN A 135 -10.04 11.50 -17.28
N THR A 136 -8.98 11.60 -16.49
CA THR A 136 -8.09 10.46 -16.20
C THR A 136 -8.79 9.48 -15.27
N ILE A 137 -8.63 8.19 -15.53
CA ILE A 137 -9.18 7.13 -14.67
C ILE A 137 -8.58 7.26 -13.26
N PRO A 138 -9.44 7.35 -12.21
CA PRO A 138 -9.00 7.49 -10.82
C PRO A 138 -8.05 6.38 -10.38
N GLU A 139 -7.11 6.72 -9.49
CA GLU A 139 -6.10 5.77 -8.99
C GLU A 139 -6.74 4.55 -8.29
N ILE A 140 -7.78 4.79 -7.48
CA ILE A 140 -8.50 3.74 -6.75
C ILE A 140 -9.07 2.65 -7.67
N GLN A 141 -9.39 2.96 -8.93
CA GLN A 141 -9.93 1.98 -9.88
C GLN A 141 -8.83 1.15 -10.56
N ARG A 142 -7.57 1.56 -10.49
CA ARG A 142 -6.46 0.98 -11.29
C ARG A 142 -5.28 0.46 -10.47
N THR A 143 -5.30 0.55 -9.15
CA THR A 143 -4.23 0.04 -8.27
C THR A 143 -4.72 -1.11 -7.37
N ASN A 144 -3.78 -1.84 -6.75
CA ASN A 144 -4.10 -2.75 -5.66
C ASN A 144 -4.66 -1.96 -4.46
N LEU A 145 -5.74 -2.47 -3.85
CA LEU A 145 -6.44 -1.84 -2.74
C LEU A 145 -6.10 -2.48 -1.39
N ALA A 146 -5.16 -3.42 -1.31
CA ALA A 146 -4.83 -4.14 -0.07
C ALA A 146 -4.53 -3.18 1.10
N ASN A 147 -3.68 -2.17 0.88
CA ASN A 147 -3.38 -1.18 1.92
C ASN A 147 -4.59 -0.29 2.26
N THR A 148 -5.32 0.20 1.25
CA THR A 148 -6.52 1.04 1.44
C THR A 148 -7.62 0.29 2.21
N VAL A 149 -7.86 -0.98 1.87
CA VAL A 149 -8.84 -1.84 2.55
C VAL A 149 -8.43 -2.08 4.00
N LEU A 150 -7.14 -2.35 4.26
CA LEU A 150 -6.63 -2.51 5.62
C LEU A 150 -6.85 -1.25 6.45
N LEU A 151 -6.57 -0.07 5.87
CA LEU A 151 -6.79 1.22 6.52
C LEU A 151 -8.28 1.46 6.81
N LEU A 152 -9.17 1.27 5.83
CA LEU A 152 -10.62 1.44 6.03
C LEU A 152 -11.17 0.52 7.12
N LYS A 153 -10.69 -0.73 7.16
CA LYS A 153 -11.05 -1.68 8.23
C LYS A 153 -10.52 -1.26 9.58
N SER A 154 -9.31 -0.70 9.66
CA SER A 154 -8.76 -0.15 10.91
C SER A 154 -9.56 1.06 11.44
N LEU A 155 -10.17 1.84 10.55
CA LEU A 155 -11.06 2.96 10.89
C LEU A 155 -12.48 2.51 11.33
N GLY A 156 -12.79 1.21 11.25
CA GLY A 156 -14.07 0.65 11.68
C GLY A 156 -15.14 0.56 10.58
N VAL A 157 -14.77 0.69 9.31
CA VAL A 157 -15.71 0.49 8.19
C VAL A 157 -16.02 -1.00 8.04
N LYS A 158 -17.24 -1.40 8.41
CA LYS A 158 -17.70 -2.80 8.31
C LYS A 158 -17.90 -3.22 6.84
N ASN A 159 -18.77 -2.53 6.11
CA ASN A 159 -19.12 -2.88 4.73
C ASN A 159 -18.41 -1.96 3.73
N LEU A 160 -17.45 -2.52 3.00
CA LEU A 160 -16.66 -1.77 2.01
C LEU A 160 -17.42 -1.56 0.70
N LEU A 161 -18.43 -2.39 0.41
CA LEU A 161 -19.22 -2.29 -0.82
C LEU A 161 -20.26 -1.17 -0.76
N GLU A 162 -20.69 -0.79 0.44
CA GLU A 162 -21.62 0.31 0.72
C GLU A 162 -20.90 1.60 1.11
N PHE A 163 -19.56 1.59 1.13
CA PHE A 163 -18.79 2.78 1.46
C PHE A 163 -18.91 3.82 0.32
N ASP A 164 -19.16 5.07 0.71
CA ASP A 164 -19.44 6.18 -0.22
C ASP A 164 -18.15 6.71 -0.86
N PHE A 165 -17.63 5.97 -1.83
CA PHE A 165 -16.51 6.41 -2.67
C PHE A 165 -17.02 7.40 -3.73
N MET A 166 -16.29 8.50 -3.95
CA MET A 166 -16.54 9.44 -5.05
C MET A 166 -16.53 8.72 -6.40
N ASP A 167 -15.50 7.90 -6.63
CA ASP A 167 -15.38 7.00 -7.77
C ASP A 167 -15.15 5.58 -7.24
N PRO A 168 -16.19 4.73 -7.18
CA PRO A 168 -16.07 3.41 -6.58
C PRO A 168 -15.11 2.51 -7.38
N PRO A 169 -14.22 1.77 -6.70
CA PRO A 169 -13.39 0.78 -7.37
C PRO A 169 -14.22 -0.41 -7.85
N PRO A 170 -13.74 -1.16 -8.87
CA PRO A 170 -14.37 -2.41 -9.28
C PRO A 170 -14.49 -3.38 -8.09
N GLN A 171 -15.67 -3.98 -7.92
CA GLN A 171 -15.93 -4.93 -6.82
C GLN A 171 -14.92 -6.08 -6.80
N ALA A 172 -14.47 -6.53 -7.98
CA ALA A 172 -13.44 -7.56 -8.10
C ALA A 172 -12.11 -7.17 -7.43
N ASN A 173 -11.72 -5.88 -7.49
CA ASN A 173 -10.49 -5.39 -6.85
C ASN A 173 -10.66 -5.39 -5.32
N ILE A 174 -11.80 -4.93 -4.81
CA ILE A 174 -12.11 -4.94 -3.37
C ILE A 174 -12.06 -6.37 -2.84
N LEU A 175 -12.78 -7.30 -3.50
CA LEU A 175 -12.84 -8.71 -3.09
C LEU A 175 -11.46 -9.38 -3.12
N ASN A 176 -10.66 -9.10 -4.15
CA ASN A 176 -9.30 -9.62 -4.25
C ASN A 176 -8.40 -9.10 -3.13
N SER A 177 -8.47 -7.80 -2.82
CA SER A 177 -7.71 -7.19 -1.73
C SER A 177 -8.15 -7.71 -0.35
N MET A 178 -9.46 -7.89 -0.12
CA MET A 178 -9.96 -8.55 1.10
C MET A 178 -9.46 -9.99 1.21
N TYR A 179 -9.49 -10.74 0.09
CA TYR A 179 -8.95 -12.09 0.04
C TYR A 179 -7.45 -12.13 0.34
N GLN A 180 -6.65 -11.20 -0.22
CA GLN A 180 -5.22 -11.11 0.05
C GLN A 180 -4.94 -10.81 1.54
N LEU A 181 -5.70 -9.91 2.15
CA LEU A 181 -5.56 -9.60 3.58
C LEU A 181 -5.97 -10.78 4.46
N TRP A 182 -7.04 -11.49 4.09
CA TRP A 182 -7.46 -12.72 4.76
C TRP A 182 -6.38 -13.81 4.67
N VAL A 183 -5.79 -14.00 3.48
CA VAL A 183 -4.64 -14.89 3.24
C VAL A 183 -3.49 -14.57 4.19
N LEU A 184 -3.13 -13.29 4.33
CA LEU A 184 -2.04 -12.84 5.23
C LEU A 184 -2.39 -12.97 6.72
N GLY A 185 -3.63 -13.31 7.05
CA GLY A 185 -4.16 -13.37 8.41
C GLY A 185 -4.44 -12.00 9.02
N ALA A 186 -4.55 -10.96 8.20
CA ALA A 186 -4.92 -9.61 8.63
C ALA A 186 -6.44 -9.49 8.87
N LEU A 187 -7.24 -10.22 8.10
CA LEU A 187 -8.69 -10.35 8.28
C LEU A 187 -9.04 -11.76 8.75
N ASP A 188 -10.11 -11.86 9.53
CA ASP A 188 -10.72 -13.14 9.94
C ASP A 188 -11.73 -13.67 8.89
N ASN A 189 -12.35 -14.82 9.16
CA ASN A 189 -13.33 -15.42 8.25
C ASN A 189 -14.64 -14.63 8.12
N VAL A 190 -14.91 -13.70 9.03
CA VAL A 190 -16.09 -12.82 9.03
C VAL A 190 -15.79 -11.50 8.31
N GLY A 191 -14.51 -11.17 8.12
CA GLY A 191 -14.03 -9.96 7.47
C GLY A 191 -13.69 -8.82 8.45
N ASP A 192 -13.54 -9.13 9.74
CA ASP A 192 -13.08 -8.21 10.78
C ASP A 192 -11.54 -8.26 10.93
N LEU A 193 -10.99 -7.19 11.52
CA LEU A 193 -9.55 -7.02 11.66
C LEU A 193 -8.99 -7.87 12.81
N THR A 194 -8.04 -8.75 12.51
CA THR A 194 -7.35 -9.56 13.52
C THR A 194 -6.35 -8.73 14.34
N PRO A 195 -5.85 -9.23 15.48
CA PRO A 195 -4.76 -8.56 16.20
C PRO A 195 -3.50 -8.38 15.35
N VAL A 196 -3.24 -9.30 14.42
CA VAL A 196 -2.13 -9.20 13.46
C VAL A 196 -2.44 -8.11 12.43
N GLY A 197 -3.66 -8.06 11.89
CA GLY A 197 -4.09 -7.00 10.97
C GLY A 197 -4.01 -5.60 11.60
N ARG A 198 -4.36 -5.47 12.88
CA ARG A 198 -4.23 -4.20 13.62
C ARG A 198 -2.78 -3.76 13.79
N LYS A 199 -1.86 -4.70 14.01
CA LYS A 199 -0.42 -4.38 14.02
C LYS A 199 0.07 -3.96 12.64
N MET A 200 -0.44 -4.60 11.57
CA MET A 200 -0.09 -4.27 10.18
C MET A 200 -0.54 -2.86 9.79
N SER A 201 -1.75 -2.42 10.20
CA SER A 201 -2.30 -1.13 9.78
C SER A 201 -1.52 0.09 10.28
N GLU A 202 -0.70 -0.08 11.32
CA GLU A 202 0.17 0.97 11.86
C GLU A 202 1.45 1.17 11.03
N PHE A 203 1.81 0.21 10.17
CA PHE A 203 3.00 0.33 9.32
C PHE A 203 2.62 1.01 7.99
N PRO A 204 3.35 2.06 7.56
CA PRO A 204 3.06 2.78 6.32
C PRO A 204 3.65 2.05 5.09
N MET A 205 3.28 0.79 4.88
CA MET A 205 3.82 -0.06 3.81
C MET A 205 2.81 -1.12 3.35
N GLU A 206 3.16 -1.85 2.29
CA GLU A 206 2.35 -2.97 1.81
C GLU A 206 2.13 -4.05 2.90
N PRO A 207 0.91 -4.60 3.03
CA PRO A 207 0.58 -5.60 4.06
C PRO A 207 1.50 -6.82 4.06
N SER A 208 2.02 -7.24 2.90
CA SER A 208 2.97 -8.36 2.79
C SER A 208 4.33 -8.04 3.43
N MET A 209 4.83 -6.82 3.28
CA MET A 209 6.07 -6.38 3.96
C MET A 209 5.84 -6.23 5.47
N ALA A 210 4.69 -5.68 5.87
CA ALA A 210 4.32 -5.59 7.29
C ALA A 210 4.22 -6.99 7.92
N LYS A 211 3.69 -7.99 7.20
CA LYS A 211 3.65 -9.39 7.64
C LYS A 211 5.05 -9.92 7.93
N MET A 212 6.02 -9.64 7.06
CA MET A 212 7.40 -10.09 7.25
C MET A 212 8.01 -9.52 8.52
N LEU A 213 7.82 -8.23 8.79
CA LEU A 213 8.28 -7.59 10.02
C LEU A 213 7.65 -8.22 11.24
N ILE A 214 6.33 -8.43 11.24
CA ILE A 214 5.64 -9.03 12.39
C ILE A 214 6.10 -10.48 12.61
N ALA A 215 6.19 -11.29 11.55
CA ALA A 215 6.64 -12.69 11.63
C ALA A 215 8.12 -12.80 12.05
N SER A 216 8.95 -11.82 11.69
CA SER A 216 10.37 -11.82 12.06
C SER A 216 10.62 -11.73 13.57
N VAL A 217 9.65 -11.22 14.34
CA VAL A 217 9.72 -11.19 15.81
C VAL A 217 9.60 -12.61 16.36
N ASP A 218 8.67 -13.41 15.85
CA ASP A 218 8.46 -14.80 16.27
C ASP A 218 9.69 -15.67 15.95
N TYR A 219 10.32 -15.39 14.81
CA TYR A 219 11.54 -16.06 14.34
C TYR A 219 12.84 -15.46 14.90
N LYS A 220 12.77 -14.39 15.69
CA LYS A 220 13.95 -13.70 16.27
C LYS A 220 14.96 -13.19 15.22
N CYS A 221 14.47 -12.75 14.05
CA CYS A 221 15.25 -12.18 12.93
C CYS A 221 14.84 -10.76 12.54
N SER A 222 14.21 -10.06 13.47
CA SER A 222 13.67 -8.71 13.28
C SER A 222 14.70 -7.65 12.85
N ALA A 223 15.96 -7.73 13.31
CA ALA A 223 16.98 -6.73 12.97
C ALA A 223 17.38 -6.77 11.48
N GLU A 224 17.54 -7.98 10.95
CA GLU A 224 17.81 -8.27 9.54
C GLU A 224 16.59 -7.92 8.70
N MET A 225 15.40 -8.35 9.13
CA MET A 225 14.16 -8.11 8.38
C MET A 225 13.84 -6.63 8.24
N LEU A 226 14.02 -5.86 9.32
CA LEU A 226 13.84 -4.41 9.31
C LEU A 226 14.77 -3.72 8.31
N THR A 227 15.99 -4.24 8.15
CA THR A 227 16.94 -3.74 7.14
C THR A 227 16.49 -4.12 5.73
N ILE A 228 16.05 -5.36 5.50
CA ILE A 228 15.55 -5.83 4.19
C ILE A 228 14.33 -5.02 3.76
N VAL A 229 13.32 -4.88 4.61
CA VAL A 229 12.09 -4.13 4.31
C VAL A 229 12.36 -2.65 4.04
N SER A 230 13.33 -2.06 4.75
CA SER A 230 13.75 -0.68 4.49
C SER A 230 14.40 -0.51 3.12
N MET A 231 15.19 -1.49 2.68
CA MET A 231 15.82 -1.50 1.36
C MET A 231 14.81 -1.77 0.23
N LEU A 232 13.77 -2.58 0.48
CA LEU A 232 12.66 -2.78 -0.47
C LEU A 232 11.75 -1.55 -0.61
N SER A 233 11.61 -0.76 0.46
CA SER A 233 10.76 0.44 0.46
C SER A 233 11.34 1.61 -0.34
N VAL A 234 12.61 1.53 -0.75
CA VAL A 234 13.26 2.51 -1.63
C VAL A 234 13.40 1.95 -3.04
N PRO A 235 13.44 2.81 -4.09
CA PRO A 235 13.80 2.37 -5.42
C PRO A 235 15.14 1.63 -5.44
N SER A 236 15.38 0.81 -6.48
CA SER A 236 16.62 0.04 -6.64
C SER A 236 17.86 0.90 -6.38
N VAL A 237 18.67 0.47 -5.42
CA VAL A 237 19.88 1.18 -4.98
C VAL A 237 21.03 1.03 -5.97
N PHE A 238 21.02 -0.04 -6.77
CA PHE A 238 22.04 -0.29 -7.78
C PHE A 238 21.93 0.69 -8.95
N TYR A 239 23.06 1.29 -9.32
CA TYR A 239 23.22 2.15 -10.47
C TYR A 239 23.97 1.41 -11.58
N ARG A 240 23.42 1.37 -12.80
CA ARG A 240 24.04 0.66 -13.93
C ARG A 240 24.20 1.59 -15.14
N PRO A 241 25.28 2.38 -15.20
CA PRO A 241 25.53 3.28 -16.34
C PRO A 241 25.84 2.50 -17.62
N LYS A 242 25.26 2.92 -18.76
CA LYS A 242 25.44 2.27 -20.07
C LYS A 242 26.90 2.16 -20.51
N GLU A 243 27.73 3.16 -20.20
CA GLU A 243 29.15 3.18 -20.57
C GLU A 243 30.03 2.26 -19.72
N ARG A 244 29.60 1.93 -18.50
CA ARG A 244 30.36 1.16 -17.50
C ARG A 244 29.55 -0.01 -16.95
N MET A 245 28.84 -0.70 -17.84
CA MET A 245 27.96 -1.82 -17.46
C MET A 245 28.74 -2.99 -16.85
N GLU A 246 29.85 -3.39 -17.47
CA GLU A 246 30.66 -4.52 -16.98
C GLU A 246 31.27 -4.25 -15.61
N GLU A 247 31.79 -3.03 -15.38
CA GLU A 247 32.31 -2.63 -14.07
C GLU A 247 31.23 -2.61 -12.98
N ALA A 248 30.03 -2.12 -13.32
CA ALA A 248 28.90 -2.09 -12.40
C ALA A 248 28.40 -3.50 -12.05
N ASP A 249 28.34 -4.40 -13.04
CA ASP A 249 27.94 -5.79 -12.84
C ASP A 249 28.97 -6.56 -12.00
N ALA A 250 30.27 -6.35 -12.25
CA ALA A 250 31.36 -6.93 -11.43
C ALA A 250 31.38 -6.38 -10.00
N ALA A 251 31.05 -5.10 -9.79
CA ALA A 251 30.91 -4.53 -8.46
C ALA A 251 29.71 -5.12 -7.72
N ARG A 252 28.59 -5.34 -8.43
CA ARG A 252 27.38 -5.94 -7.89
C ARG A 252 27.58 -7.40 -7.47
N GLU A 253 28.31 -8.18 -8.26
CA GLU A 253 28.59 -9.59 -7.99
C GLU A 253 29.24 -9.79 -6.60
N LYS A 254 30.06 -8.84 -6.15
CA LYS A 254 30.69 -8.88 -4.81
C LYS A 254 29.69 -8.81 -3.65
N PHE A 255 28.49 -8.30 -3.89
CA PHE A 255 27.44 -8.21 -2.89
C PHE A 255 26.44 -9.38 -2.97
N ASN A 256 26.41 -10.09 -4.10
CA ASN A 256 25.42 -11.11 -4.36
C ASN A 256 25.50 -12.24 -3.33
N VAL A 257 24.35 -12.55 -2.75
CA VAL A 257 24.14 -13.77 -1.97
C VAL A 257 23.42 -14.75 -2.90
N PRO A 258 24.05 -15.87 -3.32
CA PRO A 258 23.52 -16.76 -4.35
C PRO A 258 22.08 -17.24 -4.11
N GLU A 259 21.70 -17.38 -2.84
CA GLU A 259 20.40 -17.91 -2.45
C GLU A 259 19.27 -16.87 -2.44
N SER A 260 19.59 -15.58 -2.39
CA SER A 260 18.59 -14.55 -2.11
C SER A 260 19.01 -13.13 -2.50
N ASP A 261 18.15 -12.48 -3.31
CA ASP A 261 18.23 -11.04 -3.57
C ASP A 261 17.94 -10.21 -2.32
N HIS A 262 17.01 -10.66 -1.47
CA HIS A 262 16.70 -10.00 -0.20
C HIS A 262 17.93 -9.96 0.72
N LEU A 263 18.68 -11.07 0.81
CA LEU A 263 19.94 -11.12 1.56
C LEU A 263 21.05 -10.31 0.88
N THR A 264 21.03 -10.20 -0.45
CA THR A 264 21.93 -9.30 -1.18
C THR A 264 21.71 -7.85 -0.76
N LEU A 265 20.45 -7.40 -0.64
CA LEU A 265 20.13 -6.06 -0.13
C LEU A 265 20.60 -5.85 1.32
N LEU A 266 20.45 -6.88 2.17
CA LEU A 266 20.96 -6.87 3.55
C LEU A 266 22.50 -6.73 3.57
N ASN A 267 23.20 -7.48 2.72
CA ASN A 267 24.66 -7.44 2.61
C ASN A 267 25.15 -6.05 2.17
N VAL A 268 24.51 -5.46 1.14
CA VAL A 268 24.81 -4.10 0.68
C VAL A 268 24.68 -3.08 1.83
N PHE A 269 23.58 -3.12 2.58
CA PHE A 269 23.36 -2.19 3.68
C PHE A 269 24.36 -2.39 4.82
N ASN A 270 24.67 -3.64 5.17
CA ASN A 270 25.63 -3.96 6.23
C ASN A 270 27.06 -3.53 5.88
N GLN A 271 27.49 -3.70 4.62
CA GLN A 271 28.79 -3.21 4.16
C GLN A 271 28.84 -1.68 4.13
N TRP A 272 27.77 -1.02 3.68
CA TRP A 272 27.71 0.45 3.72
C TRP A 272 27.78 0.98 5.17
N LYS A 273 27.12 0.30 6.10
CA LYS A 273 27.14 0.60 7.54
C LYS A 273 28.54 0.38 8.14
N SER A 274 29.23 -0.71 7.81
CA SER A 274 30.58 -1.00 8.34
C SER A 274 31.62 -0.01 7.84
N HIS A 275 31.43 0.55 6.64
CA HIS A 275 32.25 1.63 6.10
C HIS A 275 31.84 3.03 6.57
N GLY A 276 31.02 3.14 7.62
CA GLY A 276 30.68 4.41 8.27
C GLY A 276 29.69 5.26 7.48
N HIS A 277 28.85 4.67 6.64
CA HIS A 277 27.84 5.37 5.83
C HIS A 277 28.44 6.39 4.84
N ARG A 278 29.64 6.12 4.31
CA ARG A 278 30.33 7.04 3.41
C ARG A 278 29.70 7.06 2.02
N ASP A 279 29.41 8.26 1.51
CA ASP A 279 28.88 8.46 0.16
C ASP A 279 29.90 8.05 -0.91
N ASP A 280 31.20 8.33 -0.70
CA ASP A 280 32.30 7.94 -1.61
C ASP A 280 32.33 6.43 -1.86
N TRP A 281 32.08 5.64 -0.81
CA TRP A 281 32.08 4.18 -0.90
C TRP A 281 30.92 3.72 -1.78
N GLY A 282 29.71 4.26 -1.56
CA GLY A 282 28.54 3.96 -2.40
C GLY A 282 28.80 4.26 -3.87
N MET A 283 29.39 5.43 -4.18
CA MET A 283 29.71 5.80 -5.56
C MET A 283 30.74 4.87 -6.22
N ARG A 284 31.79 4.46 -5.49
CA ARG A 284 32.80 3.52 -6.00
C ARG A 284 32.22 2.13 -6.31
N HIS A 285 31.16 1.74 -5.60
CA HIS A 285 30.49 0.45 -5.77
C HIS A 285 29.22 0.53 -6.63
N PHE A 286 29.03 1.63 -7.38
CA PHE A 286 27.86 1.84 -8.23
C PHE A 286 26.52 1.75 -7.46
N LEU A 287 26.48 2.29 -6.25
CA LEU A 287 25.29 2.40 -5.41
C LEU A 287 24.87 3.86 -5.29
N HIS A 288 23.57 4.15 -5.29
CA HIS A 288 23.04 5.49 -5.09
C HIS A 288 23.09 5.92 -3.61
N PRO A 289 23.96 6.86 -3.19
CA PRO A 289 24.11 7.22 -1.77
C PRO A 289 22.85 7.89 -1.20
N LYS A 290 22.15 8.68 -2.02
CA LYS A 290 20.88 9.33 -1.65
C LYS A 290 19.81 8.29 -1.28
N LEU A 291 19.74 7.17 -2.01
CA LEU A 291 18.77 6.10 -1.74
C LEU A 291 19.17 5.27 -0.51
N LEU A 292 20.45 5.01 -0.29
CA LEU A 292 20.96 4.36 0.93
C LEU A 292 20.63 5.18 2.19
N ARG A 293 20.81 6.50 2.14
CA ARG A 293 20.44 7.40 3.23
C ARG A 293 18.94 7.37 3.51
N LYS A 294 18.12 7.42 2.46
CA LYS A 294 16.67 7.28 2.59
C LYS A 294 16.27 5.93 3.17
N ALA A 295 16.92 4.84 2.77
CA ALA A 295 16.68 3.51 3.35
C ALA A 295 17.01 3.49 4.85
N ARG A 296 18.08 4.17 5.27
CA ARG A 296 18.40 4.34 6.70
C ARG A 296 17.35 5.15 7.46
N GLU A 297 16.82 6.22 6.87
CA GLU A 297 15.75 7.02 7.46
C GLU A 297 14.47 6.19 7.66
N VAL A 298 14.05 5.47 6.62
CA VAL A 298 12.93 4.52 6.69
C VAL A 298 13.19 3.46 7.77
N ARG A 299 14.41 2.92 7.83
CA ARG A 299 14.80 1.94 8.86
C ARG A 299 14.58 2.46 10.28
N VAL A 300 14.95 3.70 10.56
CA VAL A 300 14.76 4.32 11.88
C VAL A 300 13.27 4.52 12.18
N GLN A 301 12.48 4.99 11.21
CA GLN A 301 11.03 5.16 11.39
C GLN A 301 10.32 3.83 11.69
N LEU A 302 10.67 2.76 10.98
CA LEU A 302 10.12 1.43 11.22
C LEU A 302 10.56 0.88 12.58
N GLU A 303 11.79 1.16 12.99
CA GLU A 303 12.32 0.77 14.30
C GLU A 303 11.52 1.43 15.43
N ASP A 304 11.18 2.71 15.28
CA ASP A 304 10.39 3.45 16.26
C ASP A 304 8.95 2.91 16.36
N ILE A 305 8.32 2.55 15.24
CA ILE A 305 7.00 1.92 15.22
C ILE A 305 7.04 0.54 15.89
N MET A 306 8.07 -0.27 15.62
CA MET A 306 8.23 -1.58 16.26
C MET A 306 8.39 -1.46 17.78
N LYS A 307 9.18 -0.49 18.25
CA LYS A 307 9.33 -0.19 19.69
C LYS A 307 8.02 0.26 20.31
N PHE A 308 7.27 1.13 19.63
CA PHE A 308 5.95 1.57 20.09
C PHE A 308 4.97 0.41 20.25
N GLN A 309 4.99 -0.55 19.32
CA GLN A 309 4.18 -1.77 19.38
C GLN A 309 4.72 -2.86 20.32
N LYS A 310 5.81 -2.60 21.06
CA LYS A 310 6.49 -3.55 21.95
C LYS A 310 6.96 -4.82 21.24
N MET A 311 7.50 -4.67 20.03
CA MET A 311 8.15 -5.74 19.29
C MET A 311 9.64 -5.77 19.63
N ASP A 312 10.14 -6.94 20.02
CA ASP A 312 11.56 -7.11 20.33
C ASP A 312 12.41 -7.11 19.07
N ILE A 313 13.53 -6.38 19.11
CA ILE A 313 14.48 -6.29 18.01
C ILE A 313 15.67 -7.19 18.33
N ILE A 314 15.64 -8.39 17.79
CA ILE A 314 16.64 -9.44 17.93
C ILE A 314 17.28 -9.73 16.56
N SER A 315 18.59 -9.96 16.57
CA SER A 315 19.39 -10.40 15.42
C SER A 315 19.66 -11.90 15.53
N THR A 316 19.51 -12.63 14.42
CA THR A 316 19.71 -14.09 14.36
C THR A 316 21.17 -14.49 14.10
N GLY A 317 22.08 -13.51 13.97
CA GLY A 317 23.48 -13.78 13.70
C GLY A 317 23.69 -14.30 12.28
N THR A 318 24.09 -15.57 12.13
CA THR A 318 24.48 -16.19 10.85
C THR A 318 23.45 -17.14 10.26
N ASP A 319 22.31 -17.37 10.94
CA ASP A 319 21.28 -18.27 10.45
C ASP A 319 20.34 -17.53 9.46
N PHE A 320 20.71 -17.58 8.19
CA PHE A 320 19.95 -16.95 7.11
C PHE A 320 18.69 -17.71 6.70
N ASP A 321 18.56 -18.99 7.06
CA ASP A 321 17.36 -19.77 6.72
C ASP A 321 16.15 -19.31 7.51
N VAL A 322 16.36 -18.88 8.75
CA VAL A 322 15.32 -18.24 9.57
C VAL A 322 14.82 -16.94 8.92
N VAL A 323 15.74 -16.14 8.35
CA VAL A 323 15.39 -14.92 7.61
C VAL A 323 14.59 -15.28 6.35
N ARG A 324 15.01 -16.30 5.59
CA ARG A 324 14.30 -16.78 4.38
C ARG A 324 12.92 -17.32 4.71
N LYS A 325 12.76 -18.02 5.84
CA LYS A 325 11.46 -18.47 6.36
C LYS A 325 10.56 -17.28 6.72
N ALA A 326 11.10 -16.24 7.34
CA ALA A 326 10.34 -15.02 7.64
C ALA A 326 9.91 -14.25 6.37
N ILE A 327 10.76 -14.18 5.34
CA ILE A 327 10.39 -13.64 4.01
C ILE A 327 9.23 -14.45 3.41
N THR A 328 9.33 -15.78 3.50
CA THR A 328 8.29 -16.71 3.04
C THR A 328 6.95 -16.44 3.73
N ALA A 329 6.94 -16.07 5.02
CA ALA A 329 5.70 -15.78 5.75
C ALA A 329 4.92 -14.56 5.20
N GLY A 330 5.59 -13.60 4.56
CA GLY A 330 4.92 -12.49 3.87
C GLY A 330 4.59 -12.79 2.42
N TYR A 331 5.48 -13.50 1.72
CA TYR A 331 5.41 -13.72 0.28
C TYR A 331 5.01 -15.14 -0.15
N PHE A 332 4.47 -15.97 0.74
CA PHE A 332 4.05 -17.34 0.38
C PHE A 332 2.99 -17.35 -0.74
N HIS A 333 2.17 -16.30 -0.87
CA HIS A 333 1.20 -16.17 -1.95
C HIS A 333 1.84 -15.85 -3.33
N GLN A 334 3.07 -15.35 -3.32
CA GLN A 334 3.92 -15.02 -4.46
C GLN A 334 5.06 -16.05 -4.59
N ALA A 335 4.70 -17.33 -4.62
CA ALA A 335 5.63 -18.43 -4.79
C ALA A 335 5.62 -18.97 -6.23
N ALA A 336 6.80 -19.32 -6.74
CA ALA A 336 6.97 -19.94 -8.05
C ALA A 336 7.85 -21.20 -7.94
N ARG A 337 7.61 -22.16 -8.84
CA ARG A 337 8.38 -23.41 -8.95
C ARG A 337 9.08 -23.49 -10.31
N VAL A 338 10.24 -24.12 -10.33
CA VAL A 338 10.95 -24.38 -11.59
C VAL A 338 10.14 -25.35 -12.46
N LYS A 339 10.04 -25.05 -13.76
CA LYS A 339 9.43 -25.95 -14.76
C LYS A 339 10.45 -26.39 -15.81
N GLY A 340 11.40 -25.52 -16.15
CA GLY A 340 12.47 -25.78 -17.10
C GLY A 340 13.66 -24.86 -16.87
N ILE A 341 14.63 -24.88 -17.79
CA ILE A 341 15.81 -24.03 -17.71
C ILE A 341 15.39 -22.56 -17.84
N GLY A 342 15.52 -21.78 -16.76
CA GLY A 342 15.17 -20.36 -16.75
C GLY A 342 13.67 -20.04 -16.85
N GLU A 343 12.80 -21.04 -16.76
CA GLU A 343 11.33 -20.88 -16.74
C GLU A 343 10.77 -21.34 -15.39
N PHE A 344 10.07 -20.44 -14.73
CA PHE A 344 9.35 -20.68 -13.50
C PHE A 344 7.85 -20.56 -13.74
N VAL A 345 7.07 -21.24 -12.91
CA VAL A 345 5.61 -21.15 -12.95
C VAL A 345 5.12 -20.77 -11.57
N ASN A 346 4.30 -19.72 -11.50
CA ASN A 346 3.64 -19.35 -10.26
C ASN A 346 2.76 -20.52 -9.77
N ILE A 347 2.92 -20.91 -8.51
CA ILE A 347 2.29 -22.13 -7.97
C ILE A 347 0.77 -21.96 -7.88
N ARG A 348 0.28 -20.74 -7.66
CA ARG A 348 -1.14 -20.42 -7.49
C ARG A 348 -1.84 -20.17 -8.82
N SER A 349 -1.29 -19.29 -9.64
CA SER A 349 -1.93 -18.86 -10.90
C SER A 349 -1.59 -19.75 -12.09
N GLY A 350 -0.54 -20.57 -11.99
CA GLY A 350 -0.06 -21.39 -13.10
C GLY A 350 0.59 -20.58 -14.23
N LEU A 351 0.83 -19.28 -14.01
CA LEU A 351 1.41 -18.40 -15.02
C LEU A 351 2.90 -18.68 -15.21
N PRO A 352 3.38 -18.79 -16.47
CA PRO A 352 4.80 -18.83 -16.76
C PRO A 352 5.42 -17.47 -16.43
N THR A 353 6.58 -17.50 -15.79
CA THR A 353 7.31 -16.33 -15.28
C THR A 353 8.80 -16.57 -15.41
N HIS A 354 9.56 -15.49 -15.57
CA HIS A 354 11.01 -15.54 -15.73
C HIS A 354 11.71 -14.79 -14.60
N LEU A 355 12.93 -15.18 -14.27
CA LEU A 355 13.77 -14.39 -13.37
C LEU A 355 14.22 -13.12 -14.10
N HIS A 356 14.13 -11.97 -13.43
CA HIS A 356 14.70 -10.75 -13.96
C HIS A 356 16.23 -10.90 -14.09
N PRO A 357 16.86 -10.43 -15.19
CA PRO A 357 18.30 -10.59 -15.42
C PRO A 357 19.20 -9.99 -14.33
N THR A 358 18.67 -9.05 -13.55
CA THR A 358 19.41 -8.43 -12.44
C THR A 358 19.37 -9.25 -11.14
N SER A 359 18.60 -10.34 -11.07
CA SER A 359 18.56 -11.18 -9.86
C SER A 359 19.91 -11.85 -9.65
N ALA A 360 20.37 -11.97 -8.41
CA ALA A 360 21.55 -12.75 -8.03
C ALA A 360 21.37 -14.24 -8.39
N LEU A 361 20.13 -14.71 -8.47
CA LEU A 361 19.81 -16.08 -8.90
C LEU A 361 19.92 -16.27 -10.41
N TYR A 362 20.00 -15.18 -11.17
CA TYR A 362 20.12 -15.23 -12.63
C TYR A 362 21.56 -15.58 -13.01
N GLY A 363 21.75 -16.67 -13.76
CA GLY A 363 23.07 -17.11 -14.24
C GLY A 363 23.86 -18.00 -13.29
N LEU A 364 23.30 -18.39 -12.14
CA LEU A 364 23.89 -19.44 -11.30
C LEU A 364 23.76 -20.81 -11.97
N GLY A 365 24.80 -21.63 -11.84
CA GLY A 365 24.81 -23.02 -12.33
C GLY A 365 23.83 -23.95 -11.61
N TYR A 366 23.17 -23.47 -10.54
CA TYR A 366 22.08 -24.16 -9.85
C TYR A 366 20.80 -23.33 -9.91
N THR A 367 19.69 -23.95 -10.27
CA THR A 367 18.36 -23.33 -10.21
C THR A 367 17.58 -23.90 -9.04
N PRO A 368 17.23 -23.09 -8.02
CA PRO A 368 16.44 -23.58 -6.89
C PRO A 368 15.07 -24.09 -7.34
N SER A 369 14.58 -25.14 -6.68
CA SER A 369 13.32 -25.78 -7.08
C SER A 369 12.11 -24.87 -6.86
N HIS A 370 12.12 -24.11 -5.76
CA HIS A 370 11.06 -23.21 -5.34
C HIS A 370 11.65 -21.87 -4.90
N ILE A 371 10.92 -20.81 -5.24
CA ILE A 371 11.31 -19.43 -4.98
C ILE A 371 10.10 -18.63 -4.53
N VAL A 372 10.35 -17.58 -3.75
CA VAL A 372 9.41 -16.48 -3.52
C VAL A 372 9.97 -15.21 -4.15
N TYR A 373 9.08 -14.32 -4.61
CA TYR A 373 9.45 -13.06 -5.23
C TYR A 373 8.67 -11.90 -4.60
N HIS A 374 9.23 -10.69 -4.68
CA HIS A 374 8.62 -9.47 -4.13
C HIS A 374 7.59 -8.85 -5.08
N GLU A 375 7.97 -8.71 -6.35
CA GLU A 375 7.17 -8.06 -7.37
C GLU A 375 7.26 -8.83 -8.70
N LEU A 376 6.13 -8.91 -9.39
CA LEU A 376 6.03 -9.42 -10.75
C LEU A 376 5.78 -8.23 -11.69
N ILE A 377 6.69 -8.01 -12.63
CA ILE A 377 6.63 -6.89 -13.56
C ILE A 377 6.39 -7.41 -14.97
N LEU A 378 5.34 -6.93 -15.63
CA LEU A 378 5.08 -7.19 -17.03
C LEU A 378 5.81 -6.15 -17.91
N THR A 379 6.77 -6.61 -18.71
CA THR A 379 7.40 -5.81 -19.78
C THR A 379 7.15 -6.46 -21.13
N SER A 380 8.17 -7.05 -21.77
CA SER A 380 8.00 -7.97 -22.91
C SER A 380 7.63 -9.38 -22.47
N LYS A 381 8.05 -9.75 -21.25
CA LYS A 381 7.71 -10.99 -20.55
C LYS A 381 7.42 -10.67 -19.09
N GLU A 382 6.82 -11.61 -18.39
CA GLU A 382 6.58 -11.57 -16.95
C GLU A 382 7.88 -11.85 -16.19
N TYR A 383 8.47 -10.82 -15.59
CA TYR A 383 9.70 -10.93 -14.83
C TYR A 383 9.45 -10.82 -13.33
N MET A 384 9.96 -11.80 -12.57
CA MET A 384 10.01 -11.76 -11.12
C MET A 384 11.24 -10.98 -10.66
N THR A 385 11.04 -10.06 -9.72
CA THR A 385 12.09 -9.24 -9.14
C THR A 385 12.21 -9.49 -7.64
N GLN A 386 13.44 -9.32 -7.11
CA GLN A 386 13.83 -9.62 -5.74
C GLN A 386 13.40 -11.02 -5.30
N VAL A 387 14.15 -12.02 -5.76
CA VAL A 387 13.81 -13.43 -5.62
C VAL A 387 14.60 -14.07 -4.48
N THR A 388 14.02 -15.05 -3.81
CA THR A 388 14.70 -15.83 -2.77
C THR A 388 14.34 -17.30 -2.89
N ALA A 389 15.38 -18.13 -2.90
CA ALA A 389 15.23 -19.59 -2.84
C ALA A 389 14.59 -19.97 -1.50
N ILE A 390 13.68 -20.93 -1.52
CA ILE A 390 12.97 -21.37 -0.31
C ILE A 390 12.84 -22.89 -0.26
N ASP A 391 12.71 -23.42 0.94
CA ASP A 391 12.30 -24.80 1.14
C ASP A 391 10.77 -24.94 0.90
N PRO A 392 10.32 -25.88 0.07
CA PRO A 392 8.90 -26.19 -0.12
C PRO A 392 8.13 -26.47 1.17
N TYR A 393 8.77 -27.06 2.19
CA TYR A 393 8.12 -27.35 3.47
C TYR A 393 7.65 -26.07 4.18
N TRP A 394 8.38 -24.95 4.03
CA TRP A 394 7.98 -23.67 4.61
C TRP A 394 6.69 -23.13 4.00
N LEU A 395 6.44 -23.38 2.70
CA LEU A 395 5.18 -23.00 2.06
C LEU A 395 4.00 -23.78 2.65
N ALA A 396 4.17 -25.08 2.89
CA ALA A 396 3.12 -25.91 3.48
C ALA A 396 2.85 -25.55 4.95
N GLU A 397 3.89 -25.19 5.71
CA GLU A 397 3.75 -24.75 7.10
C GLU A 397 3.06 -23.39 7.22
N LEU A 398 3.52 -22.40 6.46
CA LEU A 398 3.06 -21.01 6.57
C LEU A 398 1.78 -20.74 5.80
N GLY A 399 1.56 -21.48 4.72
CA GLY A 399 0.41 -21.36 3.83
C GLY A 399 -0.38 -22.66 3.76
N SER A 400 -0.64 -23.32 4.88
CA SER A 400 -1.37 -24.61 4.95
C SER A 400 -2.76 -24.59 4.29
N VAL A 401 -3.38 -23.41 4.20
CA VAL A 401 -4.63 -23.17 3.47
C VAL A 401 -4.45 -23.34 1.95
N PHE A 402 -3.26 -23.06 1.42
CA PHE A 402 -2.94 -23.04 -0.01
C PHE A 402 -2.10 -24.22 -0.46
N TYR A 403 -1.21 -24.69 0.40
CA TYR A 403 -0.16 -25.64 0.06
C TYR A 403 -0.29 -26.89 0.92
N SER A 404 -0.31 -28.05 0.26
CA SER A 404 -0.19 -29.35 0.90
C SER A 404 1.00 -30.09 0.30
N VAL A 405 1.80 -30.72 1.15
CA VAL A 405 2.92 -31.55 0.70
C VAL A 405 2.35 -32.83 0.11
N LYS A 406 2.59 -33.06 -1.18
CA LYS A 406 2.31 -34.33 -1.83
C LYS A 406 3.52 -35.25 -1.70
N GLU A 407 3.50 -36.12 -0.72
CA GLU A 407 4.47 -37.23 -0.66
C GLU A 407 4.02 -38.34 -1.62
N LYS A 408 4.95 -38.88 -2.41
CA LYS A 408 4.67 -39.82 -3.52
C LYS A 408 4.00 -41.14 -3.11
N ASN A 409 3.80 -41.43 -1.81
CA ASN A 409 3.26 -42.70 -1.30
C ASN A 409 2.26 -42.55 -0.11
N PHE A 410 1.52 -41.45 0.03
CA PHE A 410 0.64 -41.23 1.21
C PHE A 410 -0.82 -40.91 0.86
N ASP A 411 -1.76 -41.53 1.59
CA ASP A 411 -3.20 -41.59 1.29
C ASP A 411 -3.89 -40.19 1.27
N GLU A 412 -4.34 -39.76 0.08
CA GLU A 412 -4.79 -38.39 -0.23
C GLU A 412 -6.04 -37.90 0.54
N ARG A 413 -6.86 -38.79 1.10
CA ARG A 413 -8.18 -38.42 1.65
C ARG A 413 -8.16 -38.02 3.12
N GLY A 414 -7.13 -38.40 3.88
CA GLY A 414 -7.06 -38.18 5.33
C GLY A 414 -6.73 -36.72 5.69
N ASN A 415 -5.56 -36.24 5.24
CA ASN A 415 -5.04 -34.93 5.65
C ASN A 415 -5.82 -33.75 5.10
N ARG A 416 -6.27 -33.80 3.84
CA ARG A 416 -7.09 -32.72 3.26
C ARG A 416 -8.43 -32.59 3.99
N ARG A 417 -9.09 -33.73 4.27
CA ARG A 417 -10.32 -33.73 5.07
C ARG A 417 -10.10 -33.27 6.50
N GLN A 418 -8.93 -33.57 7.09
CA GLN A 418 -8.60 -33.13 8.45
C GLN A 418 -8.32 -31.63 8.50
N ALA A 419 -7.49 -31.09 7.61
CA ALA A 419 -7.23 -29.66 7.49
C ALA A 419 -8.51 -28.88 7.14
N ASP A 420 -9.31 -29.36 6.19
CA ASP A 420 -10.60 -28.77 5.84
C ASP A 420 -11.58 -28.82 7.03
N ARG A 421 -11.62 -29.91 7.81
CA ARG A 421 -12.46 -30.02 9.01
C ARG A 421 -11.99 -29.10 10.13
N GLU A 422 -10.69 -28.99 10.37
CA GLU A 422 -10.14 -28.08 11.36
C GLU A 422 -10.37 -26.61 10.97
N PHE A 423 -10.23 -26.30 9.68
CA PHE A 423 -10.53 -24.99 9.13
C PHE A 423 -12.02 -24.65 9.23
N SER A 424 -12.91 -25.54 8.80
CA SER A 424 -14.37 -25.36 8.93
C SER A 424 -14.80 -25.21 10.39
N LYS A 425 -14.28 -26.05 11.31
CA LYS A 425 -14.56 -25.90 12.75
C LYS A 425 -14.08 -24.56 13.29
N LYS A 426 -12.89 -24.11 12.90
CA LYS A 426 -12.34 -22.82 13.33
C LYS A 426 -13.18 -21.66 12.80
N ALA A 427 -13.61 -21.72 11.54
CA ALA A 427 -14.49 -20.73 10.93
C ALA A 427 -15.87 -20.70 11.59
N GLU A 428 -16.47 -21.86 11.90
CA GLU A 428 -17.73 -21.97 12.63
C GLU A 428 -17.64 -21.36 14.03
N ILE A 429 -16.59 -21.71 14.78
CA ILE A 429 -16.33 -21.15 16.13
C ILE A 429 -16.15 -19.63 16.06
N GLU A 430 -15.41 -19.13 15.07
CA GLU A 430 -15.17 -17.70 14.90
C GLU A 430 -16.44 -16.95 14.52
N THR A 431 -17.26 -17.53 13.65
CA THR A 431 -18.57 -16.96 13.28
C THR A 431 -19.52 -16.92 14.47
N GLU A 432 -19.55 -17.98 15.29
CA GLU A 432 -20.36 -18.03 16.51
C GLU A 432 -19.87 -17.04 17.56
N MET A 433 -18.54 -16.90 17.74
CA MET A 433 -17.97 -15.87 18.61
C MET A 433 -18.28 -14.45 18.12
N ALA A 434 -18.26 -14.21 16.81
CA ALA A 434 -18.63 -12.92 16.24
C ALA A 434 -20.12 -12.62 16.48
N ARG A 435 -21.00 -13.61 16.26
CA ARG A 435 -22.44 -13.49 16.53
C ARG A 435 -22.73 -13.16 17.99
N GLN A 436 -22.04 -13.85 18.92
CA GLN A 436 -22.13 -13.56 20.34
C GLN A 436 -21.65 -12.14 20.65
N ARG A 437 -20.51 -11.70 20.09
CA ARG A 437 -20.02 -10.32 20.28
C ARG A 437 -21.02 -9.28 19.79
N GLU A 438 -21.68 -9.49 18.65
CA GLU A 438 -22.73 -8.58 18.16
C GLU A 438 -23.97 -8.58 19.08
N GLU A 439 -24.37 -9.75 19.57
CA GLU A 439 -25.48 -9.91 20.52
C GLU A 439 -25.20 -9.24 21.88
N TYR A 440 -23.95 -9.24 22.34
CA TYR A 440 -23.52 -8.51 23.53
C TYR A 440 -23.32 -7.00 23.30
N ALA A 441 -22.91 -6.58 22.09
CA ALA A 441 -22.72 -5.18 21.74
C ALA A 441 -24.04 -4.43 21.51
N PHE A 442 -25.07 -5.15 21.03
CA PHE A 442 -26.43 -4.66 20.87
C PHE A 442 -27.42 -5.66 21.50
N PRO A 443 -27.63 -5.62 22.82
CA PRO A 443 -28.61 -6.49 23.44
C PRO A 443 -29.98 -6.21 22.81
N PRO A 444 -30.75 -7.25 22.43
CA PRO A 444 -32.07 -7.04 21.87
C PRO A 444 -32.90 -6.22 22.85
N PHE A 445 -33.57 -5.19 22.34
CA PHE A 445 -34.41 -4.22 23.07
C PHE A 445 -35.48 -4.88 23.98
N ASN A 446 -35.67 -6.21 23.86
CA ASN A 446 -36.57 -7.04 24.64
C ASN A 446 -36.09 -7.42 26.06
N LEU A 447 -34.81 -7.19 26.42
CA LEU A 447 -34.32 -7.50 27.78
C LEU A 447 -34.52 -6.34 28.78
N LEU A 448 -34.54 -5.09 28.30
CA LEU A 448 -34.86 -3.90 29.12
C LEU A 448 -36.37 -3.75 29.38
N SER A 449 -37.25 -4.27 28.51
CA SER A 449 -38.70 -4.25 28.73
C SER A 449 -39.12 -5.22 29.85
N ARG A 450 -38.57 -6.43 29.86
CA ARG A 450 -38.84 -7.44 30.91
C ARG A 450 -38.37 -7.02 32.31
N ALA A 451 -37.24 -6.30 32.41
CA ALA A 451 -36.74 -5.79 33.68
C ALA A 451 -37.63 -4.66 34.23
N ASN A 452 -38.19 -3.82 33.35
CA ASN A 452 -39.09 -2.73 33.75
C ASN A 452 -40.47 -3.23 34.19
N ASP A 453 -40.97 -4.32 33.62
CA ASP A 453 -42.26 -4.89 34.01
C ASP A 453 -42.20 -5.59 35.38
N PHE A 454 -41.08 -6.25 35.71
CA PHE A 454 -40.86 -6.86 37.03
C PHE A 454 -40.69 -5.81 38.15
N SER A 455 -40.05 -4.68 37.83
CA SER A 455 -39.89 -3.54 38.75
C SER A 455 -41.23 -2.84 39.03
N ARG A 456 -42.11 -2.72 38.03
CA ARG A 456 -43.44 -2.12 38.18
C ARG A 456 -44.41 -2.97 38.98
N THR A 457 -44.39 -4.30 38.81
CA THR A 457 -45.23 -5.21 39.60
C THR A 457 -44.78 -5.27 41.06
N ALA A 458 -43.46 -5.28 41.31
CA ALA A 458 -42.91 -5.22 42.67
C ALA A 458 -43.22 -3.89 43.38
N ARG A 459 -43.16 -2.75 42.66
CA ARG A 459 -43.55 -1.44 43.22
C ARG A 459 -45.05 -1.35 43.53
N LYS A 460 -45.92 -1.86 42.67
CA LYS A 460 -47.38 -1.90 42.93
C LYS A 460 -47.71 -2.75 44.15
N GLN A 461 -47.08 -3.92 44.31
CA GLN A 461 -47.27 -4.75 45.50
C GLN A 461 -46.73 -4.09 46.78
N ALA A 462 -45.62 -3.35 46.69
CA ALA A 462 -45.08 -2.61 47.83
C ALA A 462 -45.97 -1.41 48.25
N GLU A 463 -46.55 -0.69 47.29
CA GLU A 463 -47.47 0.42 47.54
C GLU A 463 -48.82 -0.05 48.13
N GLU A 464 -49.36 -1.18 47.68
CA GLU A 464 -50.59 -1.76 48.26
C GLU A 464 -50.38 -2.23 49.71
N VAL A 465 -49.21 -2.78 50.04
CA VAL A 465 -48.86 -3.19 51.41
C VAL A 465 -48.63 -1.99 52.34
N LEU A 466 -48.11 -0.87 51.82
CA LEU A 466 -47.94 0.38 52.56
C LEU A 466 -49.26 1.11 52.81
N ALA A 467 -50.16 1.13 51.83
CA ALA A 467 -51.50 1.72 51.98
C ALA A 467 -52.37 0.96 53.00
N ALA A 468 -52.20 -0.36 53.13
CA ALA A 468 -52.90 -1.17 54.12
C ALA A 468 -52.40 -0.95 55.57
N LYS A 469 -51.16 -0.46 55.77
CA LYS A 469 -50.55 -0.24 57.09
C LYS A 469 -50.83 1.14 57.70
N SER A 470 -51.33 2.11 56.94
CA SER A 470 -51.62 3.47 57.44
C SER A 470 -53.06 3.66 57.96
N ALA A 471 -53.90 2.63 57.96
CA ALA A 471 -55.28 2.69 58.44
C ALA A 471 -55.45 1.95 59.79
N GLY A 472 -54.86 2.49 60.86
CA GLY A 472 -55.17 2.01 62.22
C GLY A 472 -54.30 2.64 63.31
N GLY A 473 -54.86 3.55 64.12
CA GLY A 473 -54.25 3.92 65.42
C GLY A 473 -54.49 5.34 65.95
N SER A 474 -55.58 5.51 66.71
CA SER A 474 -55.85 6.34 67.92
C SER A 474 -55.12 7.67 68.26
N LYS A 475 -55.95 8.60 68.79
CA LYS A 475 -55.74 9.99 69.25
C LYS A 475 -54.76 10.22 70.42
N ALA A 476 -54.03 11.35 70.40
CA ALA A 476 -53.69 12.18 71.58
C ALA A 476 -53.27 13.63 71.18
N LYS A 477 -53.72 14.62 71.97
CA LYS A 477 -53.51 16.10 71.81
C LYS A 477 -52.18 16.56 72.41
N VAL A 478 -51.46 17.50 71.77
CA VAL A 478 -50.55 18.49 72.41
C VAL A 478 -50.51 19.81 71.59
N VAL A 479 -50.17 20.90 72.28
CA VAL A 479 -50.43 22.35 72.09
C VAL A 479 -49.42 23.10 71.17
N VAL A 480 -49.84 24.25 70.64
CA VAL A 480 -49.13 25.21 69.74
C VAL A 480 -48.35 26.30 70.54
N PRO A 481 -47.23 26.83 70.03
CA PRO A 481 -47.12 28.26 69.64
C PRO A 481 -46.25 28.42 68.37
N GLY A 482 -46.31 29.40 67.47
CA GLY A 482 -46.81 30.77 67.39
C GLY A 482 -46.13 31.38 66.14
N THR A 483 -46.82 32.21 65.37
CA THR A 483 -46.31 32.86 64.13
C THR A 483 -45.46 34.09 64.43
N PRO A 484 -44.73 34.63 63.43
CA PRO A 484 -45.20 35.91 62.86
C PRO A 484 -45.06 36.07 61.33
N ARG A 485 -45.86 37.01 60.83
CA ARG A 485 -46.10 37.45 59.45
C ARG A 485 -45.07 38.47 58.93
N HIS A 486 -44.95 38.58 57.60
CA HIS A 486 -44.80 39.83 56.82
C HIS A 486 -45.12 39.49 55.34
N THR A 487 -46.26 39.88 54.74
CA THR A 487 -46.56 41.11 53.95
C THR A 487 -45.44 41.57 53.00
N GLY A 488 -45.64 41.76 51.68
CA GLY A 488 -46.79 41.60 50.80
C GLY A 488 -46.49 42.07 49.35
N ILE A 489 -47.55 42.05 48.51
CA ILE A 489 -47.80 42.88 47.30
C ILE A 489 -46.83 42.68 46.11
N GLY A 490 -47.22 42.47 44.85
CA GLY A 490 -48.52 42.44 44.17
C GLY A 490 -48.31 42.70 42.66
N ALA A 491 -49.24 42.18 41.84
CA ALA A 491 -49.59 42.54 40.45
C ALA A 491 -48.53 42.34 39.34
N GLY A 492 -48.83 41.93 38.10
CA GLY A 492 -50.08 41.65 37.39
C GLY A 492 -49.83 41.59 35.87
N ALA A 493 -50.79 41.00 35.13
CA ALA A 493 -51.00 41.00 33.66
C ALA A 493 -50.02 40.17 32.78
N ARG A 494 -50.37 39.01 32.22
CA ARG A 494 -51.18 38.74 30.99
C ARG A 494 -50.89 39.69 29.81
N VAL A 495 -50.54 39.12 28.63
CA VAL A 495 -51.29 39.17 27.34
C VAL A 495 -50.40 38.84 26.12
N THR A 496 -50.78 37.75 25.43
CA THR A 496 -50.83 37.44 23.98
C THR A 496 -49.63 37.30 23.02
N GLN A 497 -49.80 36.26 22.19
CA GLN A 497 -49.72 36.19 20.72
C GLN A 497 -48.45 35.65 20.04
N THR A 498 -48.66 34.49 19.41
CA THR A 498 -47.98 33.94 18.23
C THR A 498 -48.05 34.91 17.03
N PRO A 499 -47.11 34.77 16.07
CA PRO A 499 -47.55 34.32 14.75
C PRO A 499 -46.60 33.34 14.03
N ARG A 500 -47.22 32.60 13.08
CA ARG A 500 -46.63 31.65 12.14
C ARG A 500 -45.98 32.33 10.91
N ARG A 501 -45.06 31.57 10.28
CA ARG A 501 -44.85 31.31 8.83
C ARG A 501 -44.01 32.25 7.93
N ARG A 502 -42.98 31.65 7.27
CA ARG A 502 -42.64 31.55 5.81
C ARG A 502 -41.17 31.06 5.72
N VAL A 503 -40.70 30.02 5.03
CA VAL A 503 -40.78 29.48 3.64
C VAL A 503 -40.17 30.39 2.56
N GLY A 504 -39.11 29.89 1.90
CA GLY A 504 -38.41 30.40 0.71
C GLY A 504 -37.04 31.03 1.06
N ILE A 505 -35.90 30.66 0.45
CA ILE A 505 -35.59 30.11 -0.88
C ILE A 505 -34.64 28.92 -0.75
#